data_AF-A0A9W9ZZB2-F1
#
_entry.id   AF-A0A9W9ZZB2-F1
#
_cell.length_a   1.000
_cell.length_b   1.000
_cell.length_c   1.000
_cell.angle_alpha   90.00
_cell.angle_beta   90.00
_cell.angle_gamma   90.00
#
_symmetry.space_group_name_H-M   'P 1'
#
loop_
_entity.id
_entity.type
_entity.pdbx_description
1 polymer ?
#
loop_
_entity_poly.entity_id
_entity_poly.type
_entity_poly.pdbx_seq_one_letter_code
_entity_poly.pdbx_strand_id
1 'polypeptide(L)'
;LPRLIEVGCYKDSGSNRALRTLIGFLRREIDWYNLRSMVAKCAERAWQRGFRYFGIQFYAECWSDEEAETRYAMHGVVDKLPPIHNCIEGVGMNWTNYVYKFAPWRDLGCWKDNSRDRAMNQMLVNLRFQIDWFNIGKTIDLCYQAAKKAGKEYFAVQFYGECWVDKDDSTYMKHGPSTECWSGVGKSSTNYVYKVEW
;
A
#
# COMPACT_ATOMS: atom_id res chain seq x y z
N LEU A 1 12.00 -7.22 0.20
CA LEU A 1 11.22 -6.25 -0.60
C LEU A 1 10.57 -5.25 0.35
N PRO A 2 10.40 -3.97 -0.04
CA PRO A 2 9.54 -3.06 0.71
C PRO A 2 8.12 -3.61 0.83
N ARG A 3 7.36 -3.10 1.79
CA ARG A 3 5.95 -3.45 1.96
C ARG A 3 5.17 -3.12 0.68
N LEU A 4 4.25 -4.01 0.30
CA LEU A 4 3.37 -3.79 -0.84
C LEU A 4 2.07 -3.12 -0.40
N ILE A 5 1.59 -2.19 -1.24
CA ILE A 5 0.29 -1.55 -1.10
C ILE A 5 -0.59 -2.02 -2.24
N GLU A 6 -1.73 -2.61 -1.91
CA GLU A 6 -2.78 -2.98 -2.85
C GLU A 6 -3.49 -1.71 -3.32
N VAL A 7 -3.18 -1.27 -4.54
CA VAL A 7 -3.77 -0.05 -5.14
C VAL A 7 -5.18 -0.35 -5.62
N GLY A 8 -5.37 -1.48 -6.33
CA GLY A 8 -6.70 -1.97 -6.73
C GLY A 8 -6.73 -2.59 -8.12
N CYS A 9 -7.95 -2.83 -8.61
CA CYS A 9 -8.23 -3.46 -9.90
C CYS A 9 -8.60 -2.40 -10.95
N TYR A 10 -7.85 -2.35 -12.05
CA TYR A 10 -7.97 -1.33 -13.09
C TYR A 10 -8.14 -1.94 -14.48
N LYS A 11 -8.92 -1.27 -15.33
CA LYS A 11 -9.13 -1.65 -16.74
C LYS A 11 -7.84 -1.44 -17.54
N ASP A 12 -7.63 -2.26 -18.57
CA ASP A 12 -6.50 -2.15 -19.51
C ASP A 12 -6.98 -2.22 -20.96
N SER A 13 -6.12 -1.83 -21.90
CA SER A 13 -6.41 -1.83 -23.33
C SER A 13 -5.21 -2.28 -24.15
N GLY A 14 -5.45 -3.11 -25.17
CA GLY A 14 -4.40 -3.69 -26.01
C GLY A 14 -3.64 -2.69 -26.87
N SER A 15 -4.35 -1.73 -27.46
CA SER A 15 -3.74 -0.68 -28.29
C SER A 15 -3.20 0.49 -27.47
N ASN A 16 -3.58 0.61 -26.20
CA ASN A 16 -3.19 1.69 -25.31
C ASN A 16 -3.02 1.18 -23.87
N ARG A 17 -1.95 0.43 -23.62
CA ARG A 17 -1.70 -0.21 -22.32
C ARG A 17 -1.58 0.82 -21.18
N ALA A 18 -2.24 0.58 -20.05
CA ALA A 18 -2.09 1.37 -18.84
C ALA A 18 -0.66 1.26 -18.28
N LEU A 19 -0.12 0.04 -18.27
CA LEU A 19 1.28 -0.25 -17.93
C LEU A 19 1.98 -0.82 -19.15
N ARG A 20 2.95 -0.10 -19.72
CA ARG A 20 3.48 -0.39 -21.06
C ARG A 20 4.58 -1.45 -21.09
N THR A 21 5.24 -1.71 -19.96
CA THR A 21 6.42 -2.58 -19.90
C THR A 21 6.07 -3.96 -19.37
N LEU A 22 6.15 -4.98 -20.21
CA LEU A 22 6.06 -6.37 -19.76
C LEU A 22 7.38 -6.78 -19.09
N ILE A 23 7.35 -6.95 -17.78
CA ILE A 23 8.53 -7.29 -16.97
C ILE A 23 8.61 -8.79 -16.63
N GLY A 24 7.56 -9.56 -16.90
CA GLY A 24 7.57 -11.00 -16.73
C GLY A 24 6.35 -11.69 -17.31
N PHE A 25 6.54 -12.89 -17.84
CA PHE A 25 5.48 -13.75 -18.34
C PHE A 25 5.54 -15.09 -17.59
N LEU A 26 4.72 -15.25 -16.55
CA LEU A 26 4.79 -16.36 -15.59
C LEU A 26 3.60 -17.31 -15.67
N ARG A 27 2.86 -17.29 -16.78
CA ARG A 27 1.62 -18.09 -16.93
C ARG A 27 1.82 -19.60 -16.82
N ARG A 28 3.04 -20.09 -17.08
CA ARG A 28 3.41 -21.50 -16.89
C ARG A 28 3.75 -21.87 -15.45
N GLU A 29 3.86 -20.88 -14.57
CA GLU A 29 4.24 -21.04 -13.17
C GLU A 29 3.08 -20.75 -12.20
N ILE A 30 1.85 -20.66 -12.72
CA ILE A 30 0.66 -20.39 -11.92
C ILE A 30 0.41 -21.57 -10.98
N ASP A 31 0.35 -21.27 -9.68
CA ASP A 31 -0.27 -22.13 -8.69
C ASP A 31 -1.73 -21.73 -8.54
N TRP A 32 -2.65 -22.52 -9.10
CA TRP A 32 -4.09 -22.25 -9.06
C TRP A 32 -4.69 -22.38 -7.66
N TYR A 33 -3.98 -23.03 -6.73
CA TYR A 33 -4.38 -23.12 -5.32
C TYR A 33 -3.82 -21.95 -4.49
N ASN A 34 -2.92 -21.15 -5.07
CA ASN A 34 -2.30 -20.00 -4.42
C ASN A 34 -1.90 -18.93 -5.44
N LEU A 35 -2.91 -18.22 -5.98
CA LEU A 35 -2.67 -17.15 -6.96
C LEU A 35 -1.84 -16.00 -6.39
N ARG A 36 -1.93 -15.76 -5.07
CA ARG A 36 -1.11 -14.74 -4.38
C ARG A 36 0.40 -14.99 -4.52
N SER A 37 0.83 -16.22 -4.82
CA SER A 37 2.25 -16.48 -5.15
C SER A 37 2.75 -15.67 -6.35
N MET A 38 1.88 -15.33 -7.31
CA MET A 38 2.24 -14.49 -8.46
C MET A 38 2.54 -13.05 -8.05
N VAL A 39 1.91 -12.56 -6.98
CA VAL A 39 2.18 -11.22 -6.43
C VAL A 39 3.64 -11.10 -6.00
N ALA A 40 4.15 -12.08 -5.26
CA ALA A 40 5.55 -12.10 -4.83
C ALA A 40 6.50 -12.11 -6.03
N LYS A 41 6.27 -13.00 -7.00
CA LYS A 41 7.15 -13.13 -8.19
C LYS A 41 7.15 -11.86 -9.04
N CYS A 42 5.99 -11.23 -9.26
CA CYS A 42 5.92 -9.97 -10.01
C CYS A 42 6.55 -8.81 -9.23
N ALA A 43 6.37 -8.75 -7.91
CA ALA A 43 7.00 -7.75 -7.06
C ALA A 43 8.54 -7.84 -7.12
N GLU A 44 9.10 -9.04 -7.04
CA GLU A 44 10.55 -9.24 -7.17
C GLU A 44 11.08 -8.71 -8.50
N ARG A 45 10.41 -9.06 -9.61
CA ARG A 45 10.80 -8.61 -10.97
C ARG A 45 10.66 -7.10 -11.17
N ALA A 46 9.67 -6.47 -10.53
CA ALA A 46 9.48 -5.03 -10.58
C ALA A 46 10.55 -4.31 -9.78
N TRP A 47 10.81 -4.77 -8.55
CA TRP A 47 11.80 -4.19 -7.65
C TRP A 47 13.22 -4.29 -8.20
N GLN A 48 13.61 -5.45 -8.73
CA GLN A 48 14.93 -5.65 -9.35
C GLN A 48 15.18 -4.71 -10.54
N ARG A 49 14.12 -4.22 -11.18
CA ARG A 49 14.19 -3.28 -12.30
C ARG A 49 13.94 -1.82 -11.90
N GLY A 50 13.82 -1.52 -10.60
CA GLY A 50 13.63 -0.16 -10.11
C GLY A 50 12.22 0.42 -10.31
N PHE A 51 11.22 -0.42 -10.63
CA PHE A 51 9.85 0.07 -10.78
C PHE A 51 9.15 0.28 -9.43
N ARG A 52 8.47 1.43 -9.28
CA ARG A 52 7.70 1.76 -8.05
C ARG A 52 6.32 1.10 -8.00
N TYR A 53 5.76 0.77 -9.16
CA TYR A 53 4.45 0.14 -9.32
C TYR A 53 4.58 -1.10 -10.19
N PHE A 54 3.67 -2.04 -10.04
CA PHE A 54 3.48 -3.12 -10.99
C PHE A 54 2.02 -3.56 -11.02
N GLY A 55 1.60 -4.10 -12.14
CA GLY A 55 0.30 -4.70 -12.34
C GLY A 55 0.46 -6.17 -12.68
N ILE A 56 -0.49 -6.98 -12.24
CA ILE A 56 -0.60 -8.38 -12.66
C ILE A 56 -1.83 -8.47 -13.53
N GLN A 57 -1.65 -8.88 -14.78
CA GLN A 57 -2.71 -9.14 -15.74
C GLN A 57 -2.71 -10.61 -16.13
N PHE A 58 -3.89 -11.09 -16.51
CA PHE A 58 -4.08 -12.45 -17.02
C PHE A 58 -3.39 -13.50 -16.14
N TYR A 59 -3.63 -13.37 -14.84
CA TYR A 59 -3.18 -14.18 -13.72
C TYR A 59 -1.67 -14.13 -13.41
N ALA A 60 -0.80 -13.89 -14.40
CA ALA A 60 0.64 -14.03 -14.21
C ALA A 60 1.51 -13.27 -15.22
N GLU A 61 0.93 -12.29 -15.92
CA GLU A 61 1.69 -11.33 -16.72
C GLU A 61 2.03 -10.13 -15.83
N CYS A 62 3.31 -9.94 -15.57
CA CYS A 62 3.82 -8.85 -14.74
C CYS A 62 4.06 -7.64 -15.65
N TRP A 63 3.29 -6.58 -15.44
CA TRP A 63 3.39 -5.32 -16.16
C TRP A 63 3.86 -4.20 -15.25
N SER A 64 4.56 -3.22 -15.80
CA SER A 64 4.99 -2.02 -15.09
C SER A 64 5.14 -0.83 -16.03
N ASP A 65 5.45 0.33 -15.48
CA ASP A 65 5.65 1.57 -16.20
C ASP A 65 6.46 2.54 -15.33
N GLU A 66 7.35 3.32 -15.93
CA GLU A 66 8.08 4.38 -15.23
C GLU A 66 7.11 5.49 -14.76
N GLU A 67 6.06 5.74 -15.55
CA GLU A 67 5.01 6.72 -15.29
C GLU A 67 3.76 6.07 -14.67
N ALA A 68 3.90 4.88 -14.07
CA ALA A 68 2.75 4.10 -13.62
C ALA A 68 1.80 4.90 -12.72
N GLU A 69 2.33 5.74 -11.82
CA GLU A 69 1.58 6.56 -10.87
C GLU A 69 0.45 7.39 -11.53
N THR A 70 0.65 7.87 -12.76
CA THR A 70 -0.34 8.67 -13.50
C THR A 70 -1.09 7.86 -14.56
N ARG A 71 -0.64 6.64 -14.88
CA ARG A 71 -1.18 5.83 -15.98
C ARG A 71 -2.02 4.64 -15.56
N TYR A 72 -1.74 4.01 -14.42
CA TYR A 72 -2.36 2.73 -14.07
C TYR A 72 -3.90 2.78 -14.06
N ALA A 73 -4.48 3.95 -13.77
CA ALA A 73 -5.92 4.18 -13.70
C ALA A 73 -6.53 4.84 -14.94
N MET A 74 -5.77 5.03 -16.03
CA MET A 74 -6.20 5.83 -17.18
C MET A 74 -7.46 5.32 -17.89
N HIS A 75 -7.76 4.02 -17.78
CA HIS A 75 -8.99 3.40 -18.33
C HIS A 75 -10.10 3.21 -17.30
N GLY A 76 -9.90 3.74 -16.08
CA GLY A 76 -10.83 3.63 -14.97
C GLY A 76 -10.64 2.38 -14.11
N VAL A 77 -11.24 2.46 -12.92
CA VAL A 77 -11.37 1.32 -12.00
C VAL A 77 -12.32 0.28 -12.57
N VAL A 78 -12.12 -0.99 -12.21
CA VAL A 78 -13.13 -2.02 -12.46
C VAL A 78 -14.30 -1.82 -11.52
N ASP A 79 -15.52 -1.80 -12.08
CA ASP A 79 -16.75 -1.66 -11.30
C ASP A 79 -16.90 -2.85 -10.34
N LYS A 80 -17.19 -2.55 -9.07
CA LYS A 80 -17.37 -3.58 -8.03
C LYS A 80 -18.74 -4.30 -8.13
N LEU A 81 -19.55 -3.95 -9.12
CA LEU A 81 -20.88 -4.51 -9.28
C LEU A 81 -20.78 -5.96 -9.80
N PRO A 82 -21.43 -6.93 -9.14
CA PRO A 82 -21.57 -8.28 -9.67
C PRO A 82 -22.22 -8.25 -11.07
N PRO A 83 -21.89 -9.18 -11.99
CA PRO A 83 -21.08 -10.39 -11.80
C PRO A 83 -19.61 -10.25 -12.24
N ILE A 84 -19.14 -9.04 -12.54
CA ILE A 84 -17.85 -8.84 -13.22
C ILE A 84 -16.71 -8.79 -12.20
N HIS A 85 -16.18 -9.96 -11.83
CA HIS A 85 -14.93 -10.06 -11.08
C HIS A 85 -13.76 -10.11 -12.06
N ASN A 86 -13.22 -8.96 -12.47
CA ASN A 86 -12.05 -8.94 -13.36
C ASN A 86 -10.71 -9.03 -12.61
N CYS A 87 -10.71 -9.05 -11.29
CA CYS A 87 -9.53 -9.42 -10.52
C CYS A 87 -9.93 -10.40 -9.43
N ILE A 88 -9.04 -11.33 -9.13
CA ILE A 88 -9.22 -12.40 -8.15
C ILE A 88 -7.94 -12.56 -7.36
N GLU A 89 -8.04 -12.63 -6.04
CA GLU A 89 -6.89 -12.90 -5.15
C GLU A 89 -5.62 -12.05 -5.41
N GLY A 90 -5.78 -10.79 -5.82
CA GLY A 90 -4.67 -9.88 -6.08
C GLY A 90 -4.06 -10.00 -7.48
N VAL A 91 -4.66 -10.76 -8.39
CA VAL A 91 -4.26 -10.81 -9.80
C VAL A 91 -5.38 -10.34 -10.72
N GLY A 92 -5.01 -9.68 -11.82
CA GLY A 92 -5.94 -9.27 -12.87
C GLY A 92 -6.25 -10.43 -13.82
N MET A 93 -7.46 -10.43 -14.38
CA MET A 93 -7.90 -11.35 -15.42
C MET A 93 -7.61 -10.75 -16.80
N ASN A 94 -8.37 -11.13 -17.82
CA ASN A 94 -8.21 -10.60 -19.17
C ASN A 94 -8.50 -9.08 -19.18
N TRP A 95 -7.59 -8.29 -19.77
CA TRP A 95 -7.69 -6.83 -19.90
C TRP A 95 -7.86 -6.05 -18.60
N THR A 96 -7.36 -6.58 -17.49
CA THR A 96 -7.33 -5.86 -16.21
C THR A 96 -6.03 -6.08 -15.48
N ASN A 97 -5.56 -5.04 -14.81
CA ASN A 97 -4.39 -5.08 -13.95
C ASN A 97 -4.85 -5.00 -12.50
N TYR A 98 -4.46 -5.97 -11.66
CA TYR A 98 -4.41 -5.71 -10.23
C TYR A 98 -3.09 -5.02 -9.92
N VAL A 99 -3.17 -3.77 -9.48
CA VAL A 99 -2.02 -2.87 -9.34
C VAL A 99 -1.56 -2.82 -7.90
N TYR A 100 -0.24 -2.87 -7.75
CA TYR A 100 0.50 -2.73 -6.51
C TYR A 100 1.50 -1.59 -6.63
N LYS A 101 1.87 -1.02 -5.49
CA LYS A 101 3.05 -0.16 -5.37
C LYS A 101 3.89 -0.54 -4.17
N PHE A 102 5.19 -0.27 -4.24
CA PHE A 102 6.06 -0.37 -3.08
C PHE A 102 5.81 0.81 -2.15
N ALA A 103 5.71 0.53 -0.86
CA ALA A 103 5.59 1.57 0.16
C ALA A 103 6.84 2.46 0.13
N PRO A 104 6.68 3.79 -0.06
CA PRO A 104 7.77 4.76 0.06
C PRO A 104 8.05 5.11 1.53
N TRP A 105 8.11 4.09 2.38
CA TRP A 105 8.39 4.19 3.80
C TRP A 105 8.86 2.85 4.35
N ARG A 106 9.52 2.90 5.51
CA ARG A 106 9.88 1.72 6.32
C ARG A 106 9.13 1.71 7.65
N ASP A 107 8.78 0.50 8.09
CA ASP A 107 8.16 0.25 9.39
C ASP A 107 9.18 0.45 10.53
N LEU A 108 8.82 1.22 11.56
CA LEU A 108 9.61 1.44 12.79
C LEU A 108 9.04 0.72 14.01
N GLY A 109 7.87 0.08 13.87
CA GLY A 109 7.30 -0.80 14.88
C GLY A 109 6.21 -0.16 15.75
N CYS A 110 5.90 -0.84 16.86
CA CYS A 110 4.74 -0.58 17.69
C CYS A 110 5.14 0.01 19.05
N TRP A 111 4.56 1.14 19.42
CA TRP A 111 5.00 1.96 20.55
C TRP A 111 3.82 2.47 21.37
N LYS A 112 3.95 2.47 22.70
CA LYS A 112 2.91 2.98 23.59
C LYS A 112 2.74 4.48 23.39
N ASP A 113 1.53 4.96 23.62
CA ASP A 113 1.24 6.38 23.67
C ASP A 113 0.46 6.74 24.94
N ASN A 114 0.54 8.01 25.32
CA ASN A 114 -0.16 8.55 26.48
C ASN A 114 -0.93 9.80 26.06
N SER A 115 -2.26 9.79 26.21
CA SER A 115 -3.09 10.92 25.78
C SER A 115 -2.85 12.22 26.55
N ARG A 116 -2.30 12.14 27.77
CA ARG A 116 -1.91 13.31 28.57
C ARG A 116 -0.47 13.76 28.31
N ASP A 117 0.32 12.92 27.65
CA ASP A 117 1.74 13.14 27.45
C ASP A 117 2.19 12.47 26.12
N ARG A 118 1.62 12.95 25.00
CA ARG A 118 1.73 12.30 23.69
C ARG A 118 3.18 12.13 23.24
N ALA A 119 3.50 10.97 22.68
CA ALA A 119 4.78 10.71 22.00
C ALA A 119 4.82 11.27 20.57
N MET A 120 3.67 11.55 19.97
CA MET A 120 3.52 12.26 18.70
C MET A 120 2.31 13.18 18.85
N ASN A 121 2.53 14.49 18.83
CA ASN A 121 1.60 15.47 19.39
C ASN A 121 0.73 16.20 18.36
N GLN A 122 0.92 15.95 17.07
CA GLN A 122 0.16 16.59 16.01
C GLN A 122 -0.63 15.55 15.21
N MET A 123 -1.96 15.60 15.27
CA MET A 123 -2.83 14.81 14.39
C MET A 123 -3.03 15.55 13.07
N LEU A 124 -2.65 14.93 11.95
CA LEU A 124 -2.86 15.50 10.61
C LEU A 124 -4.28 15.22 10.07
N VAL A 125 -4.77 13.99 10.28
CA VAL A 125 -6.07 13.56 9.77
C VAL A 125 -6.62 12.38 10.60
N ASN A 126 -7.94 12.32 10.73
CA ASN A 126 -8.65 11.19 11.33
C ASN A 126 -9.37 10.38 10.25
N LEU A 127 -8.83 9.21 9.92
CA LEU A 127 -9.31 8.31 8.86
C LEU A 127 -10.21 7.19 9.41
N ARG A 128 -10.56 7.22 10.71
CA ARG A 128 -11.27 6.10 11.36
C ARG A 128 -12.62 5.75 10.74
N PHE A 129 -13.31 6.74 10.17
CA PHE A 129 -14.62 6.55 9.54
C PHE A 129 -14.54 6.09 8.08
N GLN A 130 -13.34 5.97 7.50
CA GLN A 130 -13.11 5.57 6.11
C GLN A 130 -12.14 4.37 6.01
N ILE A 131 -11.96 3.63 7.11
CA ILE A 131 -11.12 2.44 7.14
C ILE A 131 -11.73 1.38 6.22
N ASP A 132 -10.93 0.93 5.26
CA ASP A 132 -11.19 -0.31 4.54
C ASP A 132 -10.55 -1.46 5.33
N TRP A 133 -11.35 -2.16 6.13
CA TRP A 133 -10.86 -3.26 6.98
C TRP A 133 -10.30 -4.44 6.17
N PHE A 134 -10.68 -4.55 4.90
CA PHE A 134 -10.15 -5.57 3.99
C PHE A 134 -8.85 -5.11 3.31
N ASN A 135 -8.53 -3.81 3.36
CA ASN A 135 -7.29 -3.23 2.85
C ASN A 135 -6.78 -2.10 3.77
N ILE A 136 -6.31 -2.47 4.96
CA ILE A 136 -5.78 -1.51 5.95
C ILE A 136 -4.56 -0.73 5.43
N GLY A 137 -3.85 -1.28 4.43
CA GLY A 137 -2.76 -0.61 3.73
C GLY A 137 -3.16 0.74 3.15
N LYS A 138 -4.42 0.88 2.71
CA LYS A 138 -4.96 2.15 2.22
C LYS A 138 -4.97 3.24 3.30
N THR A 139 -5.30 2.89 4.54
CA THR A 139 -5.28 3.84 5.67
C THR A 139 -3.86 4.33 5.95
N ILE A 140 -2.88 3.41 5.90
CA ILE A 140 -1.47 3.75 6.09
C ILE A 140 -0.98 4.66 4.95
N ASP A 141 -1.33 4.34 3.70
CA ASP A 141 -0.98 5.17 2.53
C ASP A 141 -1.58 6.57 2.61
N LEU A 142 -2.84 6.71 3.01
CA LEU A 142 -3.48 8.02 3.20
C LEU A 142 -2.78 8.85 4.29
N CYS A 143 -2.37 8.21 5.39
CA CYS A 143 -1.59 8.89 6.43
C CYS A 143 -0.19 9.29 5.93
N TYR A 144 0.48 8.42 5.17
CA TYR A 144 1.73 8.74 4.48
C TYR A 144 1.58 9.96 3.57
N GLN A 145 0.53 10.03 2.73
CA GLN A 145 0.31 11.17 1.85
C GLN A 145 0.10 12.47 2.65
N ALA A 146 -0.61 12.41 3.77
CA ALA A 146 -0.79 13.57 4.66
C ALA A 146 0.55 14.01 5.27
N ALA A 147 1.35 13.07 5.77
CA ALA A 147 2.69 13.34 6.32
C ALA A 147 3.64 13.91 5.26
N LYS A 148 3.65 13.33 4.06
CA LYS A 148 4.42 13.81 2.91
C LYS A 148 4.05 15.25 2.54
N LYS A 149 2.76 15.55 2.45
CA LYS A 149 2.26 16.91 2.18
C LYS A 149 2.66 17.91 3.27
N ALA A 150 2.74 17.45 4.52
CA ALA A 150 3.17 18.25 5.66
C ALA A 150 4.70 18.31 5.84
N GLY A 151 5.50 17.67 4.97
CA GLY A 151 6.96 17.65 5.07
C GLY A 151 7.48 16.87 6.29
N LYS A 152 6.76 15.85 6.75
CA LYS A 152 7.09 15.09 7.95
C LYS A 152 7.83 13.79 7.62
N GLU A 153 8.98 13.58 8.27
CA GLU A 153 9.81 12.38 8.09
C GLU A 153 9.22 11.16 8.82
N TYR A 154 8.52 11.38 9.93
CA TYR A 154 7.91 10.33 10.74
C TYR A 154 6.41 10.51 10.81
N PHE A 155 5.68 9.41 10.67
CA PHE A 155 4.24 9.37 10.86
C PHE A 155 3.84 8.09 11.59
N ALA A 156 2.70 8.13 12.27
CA ALA A 156 2.13 6.96 12.92
C ALA A 156 0.63 6.87 12.69
N VAL A 157 0.15 5.63 12.68
CA VAL A 157 -1.28 5.35 12.70
C VAL A 157 -1.64 4.82 14.09
N GLN A 158 -2.44 5.58 14.82
CA GLN A 158 -3.04 5.21 16.10
C GLN A 158 -4.51 4.88 15.92
N PHE A 159 -5.05 4.07 16.82
CA PHE A 159 -6.47 3.74 16.89
C PHE A 159 -7.08 3.42 15.51
N TYR A 160 -6.36 2.58 14.77
CA TYR A 160 -6.66 2.08 13.43
C TYR A 160 -6.73 3.11 12.29
N GLY A 161 -6.71 4.42 12.56
CA GLY A 161 -6.84 5.44 11.50
C GLY A 161 -6.54 6.89 11.88
N GLU A 162 -6.09 7.17 13.09
CA GLU A 162 -5.63 8.51 13.48
C GLU A 162 -4.19 8.70 13.04
N CYS A 163 -3.96 9.66 12.16
CA CYS A 163 -2.65 9.95 11.59
C CYS A 163 -1.92 10.99 12.43
N TRP A 164 -0.85 10.58 13.10
CA TRP A 164 -0.05 11.39 14.00
C TRP A 164 1.35 11.64 13.45
N VAL A 165 1.89 12.84 13.67
CA VAL A 165 3.27 13.26 13.33
C VAL A 165 3.92 13.98 14.52
N ASP A 166 5.23 14.19 14.44
CA ASP A 166 5.99 15.02 15.39
C ASP A 166 6.46 16.33 14.73
N LYS A 167 6.94 17.29 15.53
CA LYS A 167 7.29 18.62 15.04
C LYS A 167 8.63 18.63 14.30
N ASP A 168 9.71 18.06 14.85
CA ASP A 168 11.05 18.16 14.25
C ASP A 168 11.96 16.94 14.51
N ASP A 169 11.78 16.21 15.63
CA ASP A 169 12.39 14.90 15.91
C ASP A 169 11.32 13.99 16.51
N SER A 170 11.30 12.71 16.14
CA SER A 170 10.23 11.84 16.61
C SER A 170 10.51 11.31 18.02
N THR A 171 9.61 11.58 18.96
CA THR A 171 9.67 11.02 20.32
C THR A 171 8.85 9.75 20.49
N TYR A 172 8.56 9.03 19.38
CA TYR A 172 7.66 7.88 19.38
C TYR A 172 8.05 6.76 20.35
N MET A 173 9.34 6.65 20.70
CA MET A 173 9.84 5.63 21.63
C MET A 173 9.65 5.97 23.12
N LYS A 174 9.17 7.19 23.43
CA LYS A 174 9.11 7.75 24.78
C LYS A 174 8.48 6.85 25.83
N HIS A 175 7.39 6.16 25.49
CA HIS A 175 6.64 5.30 26.42
C HIS A 175 6.99 3.81 26.30
N GLY A 176 8.00 3.49 25.50
CA GLY A 176 8.46 2.12 25.27
C GLY A 176 7.61 1.33 24.26
N PRO A 177 8.02 0.08 23.97
CA PRO A 177 7.37 -0.76 22.98
C PRO A 177 5.97 -1.21 23.42
N SER A 178 5.11 -1.49 22.44
CA SER A 178 3.76 -2.03 22.62
C SER A 178 3.57 -3.28 21.76
N THR A 179 2.66 -4.17 22.18
CA THR A 179 2.15 -5.29 21.38
C THR A 179 0.74 -5.01 20.84
N GLU A 180 0.15 -3.85 21.19
CA GLU A 180 -1.20 -3.46 20.83
C GLU A 180 -1.26 -2.78 19.44
N CYS A 181 -0.56 -3.36 18.47
CA CYS A 181 -0.72 -3.03 17.06
C CYS A 181 -1.25 -4.22 16.29
N TRP A 182 -1.89 -3.93 15.16
CA TRP A 182 -2.45 -4.92 14.26
C TRP A 182 -2.23 -4.47 12.83
N SER A 183 -1.57 -5.30 12.02
CA SER A 183 -1.43 -5.08 10.57
C SER A 183 -0.81 -3.72 10.16
N GLY A 184 0.08 -3.16 10.99
CA GLY A 184 0.71 -1.86 10.75
C GLY A 184 -0.08 -0.65 11.27
N VAL A 185 -1.12 -0.86 12.08
CA VAL A 185 -1.80 0.24 12.76
C VAL A 185 -1.87 -0.03 14.25
N GLY A 186 -1.77 1.01 15.07
CA GLY A 186 -1.91 0.89 16.52
C GLY A 186 -3.38 0.82 16.94
N LYS A 187 -3.65 0.17 18.07
CA LYS A 187 -4.95 0.25 18.77
C LYS A 187 -5.05 1.57 19.55
N SER A 188 -6.01 1.68 20.47
CA SER A 188 -6.13 2.83 21.37
C SER A 188 -4.83 3.04 22.17
N SER A 189 -4.35 4.27 22.28
CA SER A 189 -3.12 4.65 22.99
C SER A 189 -1.87 3.86 22.57
N THR A 190 -1.78 3.49 21.29
CA THR A 190 -0.60 2.83 20.71
C THR A 190 -0.37 3.35 19.29
N ASN A 191 0.87 3.66 18.96
CA ASN A 191 1.31 4.14 17.65
C ASN A 191 2.01 3.01 16.90
N TYR A 192 1.58 2.71 15.67
CA TYR A 192 2.46 2.02 14.73
C TYR A 192 3.17 3.06 13.87
N VAL A 193 4.50 3.10 13.95
CA VAL A 193 5.31 4.22 13.47
C VAL A 193 6.04 3.84 12.19
N TYR A 194 6.21 4.83 11.33
CA TYR A 194 6.84 4.72 10.03
C TYR A 194 7.83 5.86 9.81
N LYS A 195 8.84 5.61 8.98
CA LYS A 195 9.75 6.63 8.45
C LYS A 195 9.59 6.73 6.94
N VAL A 196 9.34 7.93 6.44
CA VAL A 196 9.25 8.25 5.00
C VAL A 196 10.59 8.01 4.31
N GLU A 197 10.53 7.44 3.11
CA GLU A 197 11.67 7.31 2.19
C GLU A 197 11.40 8.17 0.95
N TRP A 198 12.30 9.13 0.68
CA TRP A 198 12.20 10.09 -0.42
C TRP A 198 12.91 9.59 -1.68
#